data_AF-A0ABD3LY25-F1
#
_entry.id   AF-A0ABD3LY25-F1
#
_cell.length_a   1.000
_cell.length_b   1.000
_cell.length_c   1.000
_cell.angle_alpha   90.00
_cell.angle_beta   90.00
_cell.angle_gamma   90.00
#
_symmetry.space_group_name_H-M   'P 1'
#
loop_
_entity.id
_entity.type
_entity.pdbx_description
1 polymer ?
#
loop_
_entity_poly.entity_id
_entity_poly.type
_entity_poly.pdbx_seq_one_letter_code
_entity_poly.pdbx_strand_id
1 'polypeptide(L)'
;MYQVLGADPSMSRAEIKRLYIALAKETHPDANAASSSFNNNNNNNKSISLGNTNDYIHEDDDSNRFNEIAQAWSILSDSKLRRAHDRELAAHDFKEDIVKKASEVAREYGPAARKFYDDIAIPLLRRTTATTLAGLSAVAEEVAASEQMKQQQQQQQQQQQQQQQQMGDASTMSNTKKLSGVTTLSEVVREVSEIKRGVNLGMPGGDAILEDFGRAFQRVIEASKNATRQIDGLELKEKSVDLRKRADEAQLESMAVLQQLTEIRLERLRLTFHSSFAEFTSSEAIQYLNGFNNGSNHPSEDDQVTLLQRMTFKHPIKQDIEAFAVAETEFDVKVQGKLEIDRQLNARQRAMHEAENNAKLAVEEERARKMLEVAQKRVAESQKALMDAQKSLRDLDVTVKKADQEVSKARTMLKRKRDVVRQELKRKSNMVVVDHGPNKLLEQQLFDNNGKKVVRINPGYNRSSSMNVMGFEEQALATIESLLKDERRIEGDFLRLVDKASRLVSRSERLRLRSEDLIGEHQQISDTRDSISNEMTDAAPISNIASEMME
;
A
#
# COMPACT_ATOMS: atom_id res chain seq x y z
N MET A 1 -7.30 22.87 -26.03
CA MET A 1 -6.01 23.13 -25.35
C MET A 1 -4.78 22.88 -26.23
N TYR A 2 -4.63 21.72 -26.88
CA TYR A 2 -3.48 21.46 -27.77
C TYR A 2 -3.32 22.48 -28.90
N GLN A 3 -4.43 22.82 -29.57
CA GLN A 3 -4.44 23.82 -30.64
C GLN A 3 -4.01 25.22 -30.18
N VAL A 4 -4.36 25.62 -28.94
CA VAL A 4 -3.99 26.92 -28.36
C VAL A 4 -2.47 27.08 -28.26
N LEU A 5 -1.76 25.99 -27.94
CA LEU A 5 -0.29 25.99 -27.87
C LEU A 5 0.38 25.55 -29.19
N GLY A 6 -0.39 25.20 -30.23
CA GLY A 6 0.14 24.56 -31.44
C GLY A 6 0.85 23.23 -31.17
N ALA A 7 0.48 22.53 -30.10
CA ALA A 7 1.11 21.28 -29.67
C ALA A 7 0.38 20.06 -30.24
N ASP A 8 1.12 19.01 -30.56
CA ASP A 8 0.56 17.69 -30.91
C ASP A 8 0.31 16.87 -29.62
N PRO A 9 -0.80 16.12 -29.49
CA PRO A 9 -1.03 15.19 -28.38
C PRO A 9 0.11 14.22 -28.07
N SER A 10 0.97 13.92 -29.05
CA SER A 10 2.16 13.06 -28.92
C SER A 10 3.39 13.75 -28.31
N MET A 11 3.39 15.09 -28.20
CA MET A 11 4.55 15.84 -27.69
C MET A 11 4.79 15.64 -26.19
N SER A 12 6.06 15.56 -25.81
CA SER A 12 6.49 15.49 -24.41
C SER A 12 6.22 16.80 -23.66
N ARG A 13 6.11 16.74 -22.33
CA ARG A 13 5.95 17.92 -21.47
C ARG A 13 7.03 18.99 -21.71
N ALA A 14 8.26 18.56 -22.01
CA ALA A 14 9.38 19.46 -22.26
C ALA A 14 9.20 20.26 -23.56
N GLU A 15 8.66 19.64 -24.60
CA GLU A 15 8.37 20.29 -25.89
C GLU A 15 7.19 21.27 -25.75
N ILE A 16 6.13 20.86 -25.07
CA ILE A 16 4.98 21.73 -24.77
C ILE A 16 5.43 22.95 -23.94
N LYS A 17 6.37 22.77 -22.99
CA LYS A 17 6.95 23.87 -22.21
C LYS A 17 7.67 24.89 -23.11
N ARG A 18 8.38 24.42 -24.12
CA ARG A 18 9.09 25.31 -25.07
C ARG A 18 8.11 26.12 -25.91
N LEU A 19 7.05 25.49 -26.39
CA LEU A 19 5.97 26.17 -27.13
C LEU A 19 5.26 27.21 -26.27
N TYR A 20 4.92 26.87 -25.03
CA TYR A 20 4.34 27.80 -24.07
C TYR A 20 5.24 29.02 -23.83
N ILE A 21 6.55 28.81 -23.58
CA ILE A 21 7.47 29.93 -23.33
C ILE A 21 7.62 30.83 -24.57
N ALA A 22 7.60 30.27 -25.78
CA ALA A 22 7.66 31.05 -27.02
C ALA A 22 6.40 31.91 -27.19
N LEU A 23 5.22 31.31 -27.08
CA LEU A 23 3.92 31.98 -27.22
C LEU A 23 3.70 33.01 -26.10
N ALA A 24 4.00 32.66 -24.85
CA ALA A 24 3.82 33.56 -23.71
C ALA A 24 4.72 34.80 -23.78
N LYS A 25 5.87 34.74 -24.47
CA LYS A 25 6.73 35.91 -24.72
C LYS A 25 6.17 36.83 -25.80
N GLU A 26 5.53 36.26 -26.81
CA GLU A 26 4.92 37.00 -27.92
C GLU A 26 3.60 37.66 -27.49
N THR A 27 2.82 37.00 -26.64
CA THR A 27 1.50 37.48 -26.22
C THR A 27 1.51 38.14 -24.84
N HIS A 28 2.67 38.41 -24.24
CA HIS A 28 2.72 39.06 -22.93
C HIS A 28 2.23 40.52 -23.04
N PRO A 29 1.38 41.01 -22.12
CA PRO A 29 0.88 42.39 -22.18
C PRO A 29 2.02 43.44 -22.18
N ASP A 30 3.11 43.18 -21.44
CA ASP A 30 4.29 44.06 -21.43
C ASP A 30 5.04 44.13 -22.78
N ALA A 31 5.01 43.06 -23.58
CA ALA A 31 5.64 43.04 -24.90
C ALA A 31 4.83 43.87 -25.91
N ASN A 32 3.50 43.83 -25.81
CA ASN A 32 2.60 44.56 -26.71
C ASN A 32 2.48 46.04 -26.35
N ALA A 33 2.54 46.40 -25.06
CA ALA A 33 2.57 47.79 -24.58
C ALA A 33 3.76 48.60 -25.12
N ALA A 34 4.90 47.94 -25.40
CA ALA A 34 6.07 48.56 -26.00
C ALA A 34 5.90 48.85 -27.51
N SER A 35 5.12 48.02 -28.22
CA SER A 35 4.88 48.16 -29.67
C SER A 35 3.84 49.23 -30.01
N SER A 36 2.80 49.38 -29.18
CA SER A 36 1.74 50.38 -29.36
C SER A 36 2.20 51.82 -29.07
N SER A 37 3.23 52.00 -28.24
CA SER A 37 3.81 53.35 -27.98
C SER A 37 4.66 53.90 -29.13
N PHE A 38 5.14 53.07 -30.07
CA PHE A 38 6.01 53.53 -31.16
C PHE A 38 5.27 53.98 -32.43
N ASN A 39 3.99 53.64 -32.59
CA ASN A 39 3.22 53.98 -33.79
C ASN A 39 2.41 55.28 -33.71
N ASN A 40 2.44 56.00 -32.58
CA ASN A 40 1.59 57.17 -32.35
C ASN A 40 2.20 58.52 -32.80
N ASN A 41 3.28 58.51 -33.59
CA ASN A 41 4.03 59.72 -33.94
C ASN A 41 4.03 60.11 -35.43
N ASN A 42 3.14 59.56 -36.25
CA ASN A 42 3.12 59.91 -37.67
C ASN A 42 1.71 59.96 -38.26
N ASN A 43 0.96 61.04 -37.99
CA ASN A 43 -0.16 61.50 -38.83
C ASN A 43 -0.59 62.95 -38.49
N ASN A 44 0.27 63.92 -38.83
CA ASN A 44 -0.14 65.30 -39.03
C ASN A 44 -0.36 65.55 -40.52
N ASN A 45 -1.54 65.15 -41.03
CA ASN A 45 -2.26 65.82 -42.12
C ASN A 45 -3.47 64.97 -42.54
N LYS A 46 -4.67 65.54 -42.41
CA LYS A 46 -5.69 65.71 -43.47
C LYS A 46 -7.14 65.62 -42.96
N SER A 47 -7.76 66.79 -42.96
CA SER A 47 -9.19 67.10 -43.14
C SER A 47 -10.26 66.35 -42.35
N ILE A 48 -10.95 67.14 -41.52
CA ILE A 48 -12.34 66.99 -41.09
C ILE A 48 -13.22 66.46 -42.23
N SER A 49 -13.76 65.26 -42.07
CA SER A 49 -14.97 64.78 -42.75
C SER A 49 -15.77 63.92 -41.77
N LEU A 50 -17.00 64.34 -41.49
CA LEU A 50 -17.95 63.65 -40.63
C LEU A 50 -18.36 62.31 -41.26
N GLY A 51 -18.29 61.22 -40.51
CA GLY A 51 -19.00 59.99 -40.85
C GLY A 51 -18.53 58.75 -40.08
N ASN A 52 -19.48 58.16 -39.36
CA ASN A 52 -19.48 56.82 -38.74
C ASN A 52 -18.72 56.57 -37.42
N THR A 53 -19.55 56.49 -36.38
CA THR A 53 -19.37 55.71 -35.15
C THR A 53 -19.13 54.23 -35.44
N ASN A 54 -17.93 53.71 -35.18
CA ASN A 54 -17.63 52.38 -34.63
C ASN A 54 -16.11 52.13 -34.75
N ASP A 55 -15.34 52.68 -33.83
CA ASP A 55 -13.95 52.23 -33.63
C ASP A 55 -13.66 52.25 -32.13
N TYR A 56 -13.89 51.10 -31.50
CA TYR A 56 -13.75 50.87 -30.06
C TYR A 56 -13.37 49.40 -29.84
N ILE A 57 -12.31 48.88 -30.46
CA ILE A 57 -11.90 47.47 -30.26
C ILE A 57 -10.37 47.31 -30.40
N HIS A 58 -9.78 46.56 -29.45
CA HIS A 58 -8.54 45.74 -29.52
C HIS A 58 -7.44 45.97 -28.45
N GLU A 59 -7.76 46.31 -27.21
CA GLU A 59 -6.85 46.03 -26.06
C GLU A 59 -7.26 44.79 -25.24
N ASP A 60 -8.53 44.36 -25.34
CA ASP A 60 -9.04 43.20 -24.60
C ASP A 60 -8.63 41.84 -25.22
N ASP A 61 -8.24 41.80 -26.51
CA ASP A 61 -8.01 40.55 -27.24
C ASP A 61 -6.66 39.88 -26.86
N ASP A 62 -5.60 40.67 -26.70
CA ASP A 62 -4.26 40.16 -26.39
C ASP A 62 -4.14 39.64 -24.95
N SER A 63 -4.80 40.33 -24.00
CA SER A 63 -4.87 39.89 -22.60
C SER A 63 -5.66 38.60 -22.46
N ASN A 64 -6.74 38.44 -23.23
CA ASN A 64 -7.52 37.20 -23.27
C ASN A 64 -6.73 36.05 -23.88
N ARG A 65 -5.95 36.30 -24.93
CA ARG A 65 -5.09 35.31 -25.58
C ARG A 65 -3.98 34.79 -24.65
N PHE A 66 -3.35 35.68 -23.88
CA PHE A 66 -2.36 35.27 -22.87
C PHE A 66 -2.96 34.36 -21.79
N ASN A 67 -4.15 34.71 -21.30
CA ASN A 67 -4.85 33.92 -20.29
C ASN A 67 -5.22 32.51 -20.82
N GLU A 68 -5.65 32.41 -22.08
CA GLU A 68 -5.97 31.13 -22.72
C GLU A 68 -4.72 30.25 -22.87
N ILE A 69 -3.59 30.83 -23.29
CA ILE A 69 -2.28 30.15 -23.38
C ILE A 69 -1.82 29.65 -22.01
N ALA A 70 -1.98 30.47 -20.97
CA ALA A 70 -1.64 30.10 -19.60
C ALA A 70 -2.53 28.97 -19.05
N GLN A 71 -3.83 29.01 -19.35
CA GLN A 71 -4.77 27.95 -18.99
C GLN A 71 -4.44 26.63 -19.70
N ALA A 72 -4.13 26.69 -21.00
CA ALA A 72 -3.72 25.52 -21.78
C ALA A 72 -2.45 24.88 -21.20
N TRP A 73 -1.45 25.70 -20.80
CA TRP A 73 -0.26 25.20 -20.12
C TRP A 73 -0.56 24.58 -18.75
N SER A 74 -1.42 25.20 -17.94
CA SER A 74 -1.82 24.65 -16.63
C SER A 74 -2.37 23.24 -16.75
N ILE A 75 -3.27 23.01 -17.72
CA ILE A 75 -3.89 21.69 -17.98
C ILE A 75 -2.87 20.71 -18.58
N LEU A 76 -2.10 21.12 -19.59
CA LEU A 76 -1.21 20.22 -20.32
C LEU A 76 0.12 19.92 -19.59
N SER A 77 0.49 20.74 -18.61
CA SER A 77 1.74 20.57 -17.84
C SER A 77 1.61 19.58 -16.68
N ASP A 78 0.41 19.37 -16.14
CA ASP A 78 0.11 18.33 -15.16
C ASP A 78 -0.27 17.04 -15.88
N SER A 79 0.41 15.93 -15.55
CA SER A 79 0.16 14.64 -16.18
C SER A 79 -1.26 14.13 -15.93
N LYS A 80 -1.86 14.45 -14.77
CA LYS A 80 -3.21 14.01 -14.43
C LYS A 80 -4.26 14.81 -15.19
N LEU A 81 -4.11 16.13 -15.25
CA LEU A 81 -5.04 17.01 -15.98
C LEU A 81 -4.95 16.81 -17.49
N ARG A 82 -3.73 16.64 -18.02
CA ARG A 82 -3.51 16.31 -19.44
C ARG A 82 -4.22 15.03 -19.83
N ARG A 83 -4.05 13.95 -19.05
CA ARG A 83 -4.75 12.68 -19.31
C ARG A 83 -6.26 12.83 -19.21
N ALA A 84 -6.79 13.60 -18.26
CA ALA A 84 -8.23 13.85 -18.17
C ALA A 84 -8.76 14.57 -19.41
N HIS A 85 -8.03 15.57 -19.90
CA HIS A 85 -8.35 16.28 -21.14
C HIS A 85 -8.20 15.38 -22.39
N ASP A 86 -7.19 14.51 -22.44
CA ASP A 86 -7.03 13.52 -23.52
C ASP A 86 -8.19 12.51 -23.54
N ARG A 87 -8.71 12.12 -22.38
CA ARG A 87 -9.91 11.30 -22.26
C ARG A 87 -11.15 12.04 -22.73
N GLU A 88 -11.30 13.31 -22.39
CA GLU A 88 -12.41 14.14 -22.84
C GLU A 88 -12.41 14.27 -24.38
N LEU A 89 -11.23 14.49 -24.97
CA LEU A 89 -11.05 14.49 -26.43
C LEU A 89 -11.40 13.14 -27.04
N ALA A 90 -10.85 12.04 -26.55
CA ALA A 90 -11.14 10.70 -27.07
C ALA A 90 -12.64 10.36 -26.96
N ALA A 91 -13.30 10.78 -25.90
CA ALA A 91 -14.73 10.58 -25.72
C ALA A 91 -15.57 11.48 -26.64
N HIS A 92 -15.08 12.68 -26.94
CA HIS A 92 -15.68 13.57 -27.93
C HIS A 92 -15.56 12.98 -29.34
N ASP A 93 -14.37 12.56 -29.75
CA ASP A 93 -14.11 11.91 -31.03
C ASP A 93 -14.96 10.64 -31.18
N PHE A 94 -15.06 9.85 -30.11
CA PHE A 94 -15.93 8.68 -30.07
C PHE A 94 -17.42 9.00 -30.24
N LYS A 95 -17.90 10.08 -29.59
CA LYS A 95 -19.27 10.56 -29.75
C LYS A 95 -19.53 10.96 -31.21
N GLU A 96 -18.57 11.64 -31.85
CA GLU A 96 -18.67 12.01 -33.26
C GLU A 96 -18.68 10.78 -34.17
N ASP A 97 -17.81 9.80 -33.93
CA ASP A 97 -17.75 8.55 -34.69
C ASP A 97 -19.04 7.73 -34.59
N ILE A 98 -19.65 7.64 -33.40
CA ILE A 98 -20.96 6.99 -33.24
C ILE A 98 -22.01 7.76 -34.02
N VAL A 99 -22.06 9.09 -33.89
CA VAL A 99 -23.04 9.92 -34.60
C VAL A 99 -22.88 9.79 -36.10
N LYS A 100 -21.64 9.75 -36.59
CA LYS A 100 -21.32 9.56 -38.00
C LYS A 100 -21.78 8.19 -38.50
N LYS A 101 -21.42 7.10 -37.82
CA LYS A 101 -21.89 5.74 -38.15
C LYS A 101 -23.42 5.62 -38.08
N ALA A 102 -24.04 6.19 -37.05
CA ALA A 102 -25.50 6.24 -36.93
C ALA A 102 -26.14 7.02 -38.09
N SER A 103 -25.53 8.12 -38.54
CA SER A 103 -25.99 8.91 -39.68
C SER A 103 -25.79 8.21 -41.02
N GLU A 104 -24.74 7.39 -41.17
CA GLU A 104 -24.47 6.57 -42.35
C GLU A 104 -25.53 5.47 -42.46
N VAL A 105 -25.81 4.76 -41.36
CA VAL A 105 -26.93 3.80 -41.29
C VAL A 105 -28.26 4.49 -41.58
N ALA A 106 -28.52 5.67 -41.00
CA ALA A 106 -29.73 6.42 -41.28
C ALA A 106 -29.91 6.81 -42.77
N ARG A 107 -28.81 7.05 -43.50
CA ARG A 107 -28.85 7.35 -44.95
C ARG A 107 -29.16 6.10 -45.77
N GLU A 108 -28.68 4.94 -45.36
CA GLU A 108 -28.84 3.67 -46.07
C GLU A 108 -30.27 3.12 -46.01
N TYR A 109 -30.99 3.35 -44.91
CA TYR A 109 -32.35 2.80 -44.69
C TYR A 109 -33.49 3.83 -44.93
N GLY A 110 -33.18 5.01 -45.46
CA GLY A 110 -34.17 5.99 -45.94
C GLY A 110 -34.78 6.94 -44.88
N PRO A 111 -35.78 7.77 -45.26
CA PRO A 111 -36.26 8.90 -44.45
C PRO A 111 -36.88 8.53 -43.09
N ALA A 112 -37.46 7.34 -42.97
CA ALA A 112 -38.07 6.86 -41.73
C ALA A 112 -37.01 6.45 -40.69
N ALA A 113 -35.94 5.75 -41.12
CA ALA A 113 -34.79 5.41 -40.30
C ALA A 113 -34.04 6.66 -39.82
N ARG A 114 -33.96 7.68 -40.69
CA ARG A 114 -33.36 8.97 -40.36
C ARG A 114 -34.07 9.71 -39.23
N LYS A 115 -35.41 9.77 -39.27
CA LYS A 115 -36.19 10.33 -38.15
C LYS A 115 -35.98 9.57 -36.85
N PHE A 116 -35.96 8.23 -36.89
CA PHE A 116 -35.71 7.43 -35.68
C PHE A 116 -34.31 7.69 -35.09
N TYR A 117 -33.27 7.75 -35.92
CA TYR A 117 -31.91 8.01 -35.45
C TYR A 117 -31.75 9.45 -34.92
N ASP A 118 -32.28 10.44 -35.64
CA ASP A 118 -32.17 11.85 -35.27
C ASP A 118 -33.00 12.19 -34.02
N ASP A 119 -34.23 11.66 -33.90
CA ASP A 119 -35.17 12.02 -32.83
C ASP A 119 -35.01 11.16 -31.57
N ILE A 120 -34.58 9.89 -31.70
CA ILE A 120 -34.58 8.93 -30.59
C ILE A 120 -33.19 8.38 -30.32
N ALA A 121 -32.53 7.77 -31.30
CA ALA A 121 -31.30 7.02 -31.04
C ALA A 121 -30.08 7.91 -30.73
N ILE A 122 -29.85 8.98 -31.48
CA ILE A 122 -28.71 9.88 -31.28
C ILE A 122 -28.83 10.66 -29.97
N PRO A 123 -29.99 11.25 -29.61
CA PRO A 123 -30.17 11.88 -28.30
C PRO A 123 -29.97 10.90 -27.14
N LEU A 124 -30.44 9.66 -27.27
CA LEU A 124 -30.29 8.64 -26.25
C LEU A 124 -28.84 8.17 -26.13
N LEU A 125 -28.16 7.91 -27.25
CA LEU A 125 -26.73 7.60 -27.29
C LEU A 125 -25.90 8.72 -26.67
N ARG A 126 -26.18 9.98 -27.03
CA ARG A 126 -25.55 11.18 -26.44
C ARG A 126 -25.82 11.28 -24.94
N ARG A 127 -27.04 10.96 -24.49
CA ARG A 127 -27.40 10.99 -23.07
C ARG A 127 -26.73 9.86 -22.30
N THR A 128 -26.65 8.65 -22.85
CA THR A 128 -25.94 7.53 -22.21
C THR A 128 -24.44 7.77 -22.18
N THR A 129 -23.81 8.24 -23.26
CA THR A 129 -22.38 8.56 -23.26
C THR A 129 -22.07 9.73 -22.34
N ALA A 130 -22.90 10.79 -22.34
CA ALA A 130 -22.76 11.91 -21.41
C ALA A 130 -22.99 11.52 -19.94
N THR A 131 -23.94 10.62 -19.65
CA THR A 131 -24.19 10.14 -18.27
C THR A 131 -23.06 9.25 -17.79
N THR A 132 -22.50 8.41 -18.67
CA THR A 132 -21.29 7.63 -18.37
C THR A 132 -20.09 8.55 -18.18
N LEU A 133 -19.86 9.53 -19.05
CA LEU A 133 -18.82 10.57 -18.90
C LEU A 133 -18.96 11.38 -17.61
N ALA A 134 -20.17 11.82 -17.27
CA ALA A 134 -20.45 12.57 -16.05
C ALA A 134 -20.29 11.71 -14.79
N GLY A 135 -20.73 10.45 -14.83
CA GLY A 135 -20.49 9.47 -13.77
C GLY A 135 -18.99 9.17 -13.57
N LEU A 136 -18.22 9.12 -14.65
CA LEU A 136 -16.76 8.92 -14.64
C LEU A 136 -16.02 10.14 -14.08
N SER A 137 -16.44 11.37 -14.42
CA SER A 137 -15.89 12.61 -13.84
C SER A 137 -16.25 12.75 -12.35
N ALA A 138 -17.48 12.39 -11.97
CA ALA A 138 -17.92 12.41 -10.58
C ALA A 138 -17.19 11.39 -9.70
N VAL A 139 -16.82 10.20 -10.21
CA VAL A 139 -16.02 9.20 -9.48
C VAL A 139 -14.55 9.62 -9.36
N ALA A 140 -14.00 10.35 -10.32
CA ALA A 140 -12.66 10.94 -10.23
C ALA A 140 -12.58 12.07 -9.20
N GLU A 141 -13.64 12.87 -9.06
CA GLU A 141 -13.80 13.86 -7.99
C GLU A 141 -14.14 13.22 -6.64
N GLU A 142 -14.95 12.15 -6.59
CA GLU A 142 -15.29 11.45 -5.34
C GLU A 142 -14.08 10.83 -4.65
N VAL A 143 -13.05 10.40 -5.39
CA VAL A 143 -11.81 9.88 -4.79
C VAL A 143 -11.00 11.00 -4.13
N ALA A 144 -10.95 12.19 -4.72
CA ALA A 144 -10.30 13.38 -4.15
C ALA A 144 -11.12 13.98 -2.99
N ALA A 145 -12.45 13.98 -3.12
CA ALA A 145 -13.38 14.38 -2.06
C ALA A 145 -13.43 13.36 -0.92
N SER A 146 -13.20 12.06 -1.16
CA SER A 146 -13.16 11.04 -0.09
C SER A 146 -11.93 11.18 0.81
N GLU A 147 -10.82 11.75 0.31
CA GLU A 147 -9.65 12.08 1.12
C GLU A 147 -9.89 13.33 1.98
N GLN A 148 -10.58 14.35 1.45
CA GLN A 148 -11.02 15.52 2.23
C GLN A 148 -12.14 15.18 3.24
N MET A 149 -13.09 14.34 2.85
CA MET A 149 -14.20 13.90 3.69
C MET A 149 -13.70 12.97 4.80
N LYS A 150 -12.66 12.15 4.57
CA LYS A 150 -11.97 11.40 5.64
C LYS A 150 -11.27 12.33 6.63
N GLN A 151 -10.60 13.39 6.19
CA GLN A 151 -10.01 14.38 7.09
C GLN A 151 -11.07 15.14 7.90
N GLN A 152 -12.21 15.48 7.28
CA GLN A 152 -13.31 16.16 7.95
C GLN A 152 -14.07 15.24 8.92
N GLN A 153 -14.23 13.96 8.57
CA GLN A 153 -14.84 12.94 9.44
C GLN A 153 -13.93 12.58 10.63
N GLN A 154 -12.61 12.66 10.47
CA GLN A 154 -11.64 12.50 11.56
C GLN A 154 -11.64 13.69 12.53
N GLN A 155 -11.89 14.92 12.03
CA GLN A 155 -12.13 16.09 12.89
C GLN A 155 -13.49 16.04 13.61
N GLN A 156 -14.55 15.55 12.97
CA GLN A 156 -15.84 15.35 13.64
C GLN A 156 -15.81 14.24 14.70
N GLN A 157 -15.04 13.16 14.51
CA GLN A 157 -14.85 12.15 15.54
C GLN A 157 -14.09 12.68 16.77
N GLN A 158 -13.16 13.63 16.60
CA GLN A 158 -12.52 14.30 17.72
C GLN A 158 -13.47 15.26 18.47
N GLN A 159 -14.44 15.87 17.78
CA GLN A 159 -15.48 16.68 18.43
C GLN A 159 -16.56 15.83 19.14
N GLN A 160 -16.92 14.67 18.59
CA GLN A 160 -17.89 13.76 19.24
C GLN A 160 -17.34 13.09 20.50
N GLN A 161 -16.02 12.86 20.61
CA GLN A 161 -15.43 12.38 21.87
C GLN A 161 -15.45 13.43 22.99
N GLN A 162 -15.62 14.72 22.67
CA GLN A 162 -15.80 15.78 23.68
C GLN A 162 -17.26 15.95 24.12
N GLN A 163 -18.24 15.46 23.34
CA GLN A 163 -19.68 15.60 23.68
C GLN A 163 -20.29 14.38 24.37
N GLN A 164 -19.63 13.22 24.40
CA GLN A 164 -20.13 12.02 25.12
C GLN A 164 -20.00 12.08 26.66
N GLN A 165 -19.76 13.25 27.25
CA GLN A 165 -19.96 13.47 28.68
C GLN A 165 -21.34 14.03 29.07
N GLN A 166 -22.24 14.30 28.12
CA GLN A 166 -23.59 14.74 28.48
C GLN A 166 -24.68 14.12 27.59
N MET A 167 -25.49 13.30 28.26
CA MET A 167 -26.91 13.00 28.01
C MET A 167 -27.28 12.19 26.76
N GLY A 168 -28.21 11.25 26.98
CA GLY A 168 -28.78 10.37 25.99
C GLY A 168 -30.15 10.79 25.47
N ASP A 169 -30.66 9.88 24.63
CA ASP A 169 -32.00 9.67 24.09
C ASP A 169 -32.45 10.32 22.76
N ALA A 170 -33.11 9.44 21.99
CA ALA A 170 -34.11 9.59 20.92
C ALA A 170 -33.70 9.65 19.42
N SER A 171 -33.84 8.48 18.78
CA SER A 171 -34.51 8.11 17.50
C SER A 171 -34.58 8.98 16.21
N THR A 172 -34.51 8.21 15.11
CA THR A 172 -35.21 8.30 13.79
C THR A 172 -34.80 9.35 12.73
N MET A 173 -34.20 8.89 11.63
CA MET A 173 -34.86 8.68 10.31
C MET A 173 -33.80 8.56 9.19
N SER A 174 -33.77 7.41 8.52
CA SER A 174 -33.02 7.18 7.30
C SER A 174 -33.88 7.49 6.08
N ASN A 175 -33.50 8.51 5.30
CA ASN A 175 -34.05 8.79 3.98
C ASN A 175 -32.93 8.64 2.93
N THR A 176 -32.83 7.46 2.33
CA THR A 176 -32.11 7.27 1.07
C THR A 176 -33.10 7.37 -0.08
N LYS A 177 -33.20 8.56 -0.66
CA LYS A 177 -33.92 8.81 -1.90
C LYS A 177 -33.12 8.20 -3.05
N LYS A 178 -33.52 7.00 -3.50
CA LYS A 178 -33.01 6.40 -4.75
C LYS A 178 -33.41 7.31 -5.91
N LEU A 179 -32.43 7.86 -6.64
CA LEU A 179 -32.65 8.34 -7.99
C LEU A 179 -32.89 7.14 -8.90
N SER A 180 -34.16 6.73 -9.03
CA SER A 180 -34.60 5.88 -10.13
C SER A 180 -34.73 6.75 -11.37
N GLY A 181 -33.65 6.83 -12.14
CA GLY A 181 -33.61 7.53 -13.43
C GLY A 181 -32.83 6.72 -14.47
N VAL A 182 -32.98 5.40 -14.45
CA VAL A 182 -32.48 4.52 -15.52
C VAL A 182 -33.72 4.07 -16.28
N THR A 183 -34.04 4.73 -17.38
CA THR A 183 -34.92 4.16 -18.41
C THR A 183 -34.25 2.88 -18.87
N THR A 184 -34.87 1.74 -18.56
CA THR A 184 -34.29 0.45 -18.90
C THR A 184 -34.45 0.21 -20.39
N LEU A 185 -33.47 -0.41 -21.04
CA LEU A 185 -33.51 -0.82 -22.46
C LEU A 185 -34.82 -1.57 -22.82
N SER A 186 -35.43 -2.22 -21.84
CA SER A 186 -36.74 -2.89 -21.92
C SER A 186 -37.90 -1.94 -22.26
N GLU A 187 -37.88 -0.69 -21.78
CA GLU A 187 -38.90 0.32 -22.11
C GLU A 187 -38.74 0.82 -23.56
N VAL A 188 -37.50 0.91 -24.05
CA VAL A 188 -37.20 1.30 -25.44
C VAL A 188 -37.57 0.19 -26.43
N VAL A 189 -37.30 -1.08 -26.10
CA VAL A 189 -37.76 -2.22 -26.91
C VAL A 189 -39.30 -2.27 -26.96
N ARG A 190 -39.98 -1.84 -25.89
CA ARG A 190 -41.44 -1.72 -25.84
C ARG A 190 -41.95 -0.58 -26.72
N GLU A 191 -41.33 0.61 -26.70
CA GLU A 191 -41.68 1.73 -27.60
C GLU A 191 -41.40 1.42 -29.08
N VAL A 192 -40.27 0.77 -29.40
CA VAL A 192 -39.97 0.32 -30.77
C VAL A 192 -40.99 -0.72 -31.26
N SER A 193 -41.47 -1.58 -30.35
CA SER A 193 -42.55 -2.53 -30.66
C SER A 193 -43.92 -1.86 -30.82
N GLU A 194 -44.16 -0.73 -30.16
CA GLU A 194 -45.37 0.09 -30.32
C GLU A 194 -45.35 0.86 -31.66
N ILE A 195 -44.18 1.35 -32.11
CA ILE A 195 -44.00 1.94 -33.45
C ILE A 195 -44.22 0.88 -34.55
N LYS A 196 -43.81 -0.37 -34.32
CA LYS A 196 -44.11 -1.53 -35.20
C LYS A 196 -45.61 -1.79 -35.37
N ARG A 197 -46.46 -1.33 -34.44
CA ARG A 197 -47.92 -1.43 -34.51
C ARG A 197 -48.61 -0.23 -35.18
N GLY A 198 -47.94 0.93 -35.20
CA GLY A 198 -48.50 2.18 -35.75
C GLY A 198 -48.19 2.42 -37.23
N VAL A 199 -47.12 1.81 -37.77
CA VAL A 199 -46.68 2.02 -39.16
C VAL A 199 -47.01 0.79 -40.00
N ASN A 200 -48.28 0.66 -40.38
CA ASN A 200 -48.72 -0.34 -41.36
C ASN A 200 -48.35 0.15 -42.78
N LEU A 201 -47.05 0.11 -43.12
CA LEU A 201 -46.57 0.36 -44.48
C LEU A 201 -46.66 -0.95 -45.25
N GLY A 202 -47.80 -1.17 -45.92
CA GLY A 202 -48.07 -2.31 -46.80
C GLY A 202 -47.21 -2.32 -48.07
N MET A 203 -45.90 -2.53 -47.90
CA MET A 203 -44.95 -2.80 -48.98
C MET A 203 -44.41 -4.23 -48.83
N PRO A 204 -44.52 -5.09 -49.85
CA PRO A 204 -43.94 -6.43 -49.82
C PRO A 204 -42.41 -6.29 -49.81
N GLY A 205 -41.78 -6.62 -48.67
CA GLY A 205 -40.34 -6.46 -48.43
C GLY A 205 -39.96 -5.57 -47.23
N GLY A 206 -40.93 -4.89 -46.59
CA GLY A 206 -40.67 -4.00 -45.45
C GLY A 206 -40.14 -4.70 -44.18
N ASP A 207 -40.49 -5.96 -43.95
CA ASP A 207 -40.03 -6.71 -42.77
C ASP A 207 -38.53 -7.03 -42.83
N ALA A 208 -37.98 -7.32 -44.01
CA ALA A 208 -36.54 -7.60 -44.18
C ALA A 208 -35.67 -6.36 -43.90
N ILE A 209 -36.11 -5.19 -44.39
CA ILE A 209 -35.44 -3.90 -44.16
C ILE A 209 -35.49 -3.53 -42.68
N LEU A 210 -36.58 -3.85 -41.97
CA LEU A 210 -36.73 -3.58 -40.54
C LEU A 210 -35.88 -4.52 -39.68
N GLU A 211 -35.72 -5.79 -40.08
CA GLU A 211 -34.83 -6.73 -39.41
C GLU A 211 -33.34 -6.36 -39.60
N ASP A 212 -32.94 -5.96 -40.80
CA ASP A 212 -31.59 -5.51 -41.09
C ASP A 212 -31.25 -4.21 -40.34
N PHE A 213 -32.21 -3.29 -40.25
CA PHE A 213 -32.12 -2.09 -39.41
C PHE A 213 -31.94 -2.44 -37.92
N GLY A 214 -32.74 -3.37 -37.40
CA GLY A 214 -32.61 -3.85 -36.02
C GLY A 214 -31.24 -4.47 -35.73
N ARG A 215 -30.69 -5.25 -36.68
CA ARG A 215 -29.34 -5.82 -36.59
C ARG A 215 -28.26 -4.73 -36.65
N ALA A 216 -28.39 -3.74 -37.52
CA ALA A 216 -27.45 -2.62 -37.61
C ALA A 216 -27.44 -1.77 -36.33
N PHE A 217 -28.61 -1.46 -35.77
CA PHE A 217 -28.74 -0.76 -34.50
C PHE A 217 -28.14 -1.56 -33.34
N GLN A 218 -28.39 -2.88 -33.28
CA GLN A 218 -27.79 -3.75 -32.28
C GLN A 218 -26.25 -3.74 -32.36
N ARG A 219 -25.67 -3.75 -33.57
CA ARG A 219 -24.21 -3.63 -33.77
C ARG A 219 -23.67 -2.30 -33.25
N VAL A 220 -24.40 -1.19 -33.42
CA VAL A 220 -24.00 0.13 -32.88
C VAL A 220 -24.04 0.12 -31.36
N ILE A 221 -25.09 -0.42 -30.75
CA ILE A 221 -25.18 -0.55 -29.28
C ILE A 221 -24.08 -1.45 -28.72
N GLU A 222 -23.77 -2.55 -29.41
CA GLU A 222 -22.69 -3.46 -29.03
C GLU A 222 -21.31 -2.79 -29.17
N ALA A 223 -21.08 -2.05 -30.26
CA ALA A 223 -19.87 -1.23 -30.42
C ALA A 223 -19.76 -0.16 -29.33
N SER A 224 -20.86 0.50 -28.96
CA SER A 224 -20.87 1.47 -27.87
C SER A 224 -20.55 0.83 -26.51
N LYS A 225 -21.16 -0.32 -26.19
CA LYS A 225 -20.86 -1.07 -24.96
C LYS A 225 -19.40 -1.53 -24.90
N ASN A 226 -18.86 -1.98 -26.04
CA ASN A 226 -17.48 -2.44 -26.14
C ASN A 226 -16.49 -1.29 -25.94
N ALA A 227 -16.74 -0.13 -26.54
CA ALA A 227 -15.91 1.05 -26.33
C ALA A 227 -15.93 1.54 -24.87
N THR A 228 -17.09 1.53 -24.20
CA THR A 228 -17.16 1.84 -22.76
C THR A 228 -16.33 0.86 -21.93
N ARG A 229 -16.39 -0.44 -22.23
CA ARG A 229 -15.54 -1.45 -21.55
C ARG A 229 -14.05 -1.21 -21.78
N GLN A 230 -13.66 -0.78 -22.99
CA GLN A 230 -12.26 -0.43 -23.28
C GLN A 230 -11.79 0.79 -22.49
N ILE A 231 -12.62 1.84 -22.39
CA ILE A 231 -12.32 3.02 -21.57
C ILE A 231 -12.16 2.62 -20.10
N ASP A 232 -13.11 1.86 -19.54
CA ASP A 232 -13.06 1.37 -18.16
C ASP A 232 -11.81 0.47 -17.92
N GLY A 233 -11.48 -0.39 -18.89
CA GLY A 233 -10.29 -1.23 -18.84
C GLY A 233 -9.00 -0.41 -18.80
N LEU A 234 -8.88 0.61 -19.67
CA LEU A 234 -7.72 1.50 -19.68
C LEU A 234 -7.58 2.27 -18.35
N GLU A 235 -8.68 2.74 -17.76
CA GLU A 235 -8.64 3.41 -16.45
C GLU A 235 -8.22 2.49 -15.31
N LEU A 236 -8.74 1.26 -15.28
CA LEU A 236 -8.35 0.27 -14.29
C LEU A 236 -6.87 -0.08 -14.42
N LYS A 237 -6.37 -0.19 -15.67
CA LYS A 237 -4.95 -0.39 -15.96
C LYS A 237 -4.12 0.80 -15.45
N GLU A 238 -4.54 2.03 -15.68
CA GLU A 238 -3.83 3.21 -15.18
C GLU A 238 -3.80 3.27 -13.64
N LYS A 239 -4.95 3.06 -12.99
CA LYS A 239 -5.05 2.97 -11.52
C LYS A 239 -4.15 1.86 -10.98
N SER A 240 -4.03 0.73 -11.69
CA SER A 240 -3.12 -0.35 -11.29
C SER A 240 -1.65 0.10 -11.31
N VAL A 241 -1.23 0.85 -12.35
CA VAL A 241 0.14 1.37 -12.47
C VAL A 241 0.43 2.39 -11.37
N ASP A 242 -0.50 3.31 -11.09
CA ASP A 242 -0.34 4.31 -10.02
C ASP A 242 -0.22 3.65 -8.64
N LEU A 243 -1.04 2.63 -8.36
CA LEU A 243 -0.93 1.86 -7.12
C LEU A 243 0.38 1.09 -7.04
N ARG A 244 0.89 0.58 -8.16
CA ARG A 244 2.20 -0.09 -8.20
C ARG A 244 3.32 0.89 -7.88
N LYS A 245 3.31 2.07 -8.49
CA LYS A 245 4.28 3.12 -8.20
C LYS A 245 4.28 3.50 -6.71
N ARG A 246 3.11 3.69 -6.10
CA ARG A 246 3.00 3.95 -4.65
C ARG A 246 3.49 2.78 -3.80
N ALA A 247 3.32 1.54 -4.27
CA ALA A 247 3.85 0.37 -3.58
C ALA A 247 5.38 0.36 -3.61
N ASP A 248 5.98 0.65 -4.77
CA ASP A 248 7.43 0.73 -4.94
C ASP A 248 8.02 1.88 -4.09
N GLU A 249 7.34 3.03 -4.01
CA GLU A 249 7.70 4.13 -3.11
C GLU A 249 7.67 3.70 -1.64
N ALA A 250 6.62 3.00 -1.20
CA ALA A 250 6.52 2.47 0.16
C ALA A 250 7.57 1.38 0.44
N GLN A 251 7.94 0.57 -0.55
CA GLN A 251 9.04 -0.39 -0.45
C GLN A 251 10.37 0.34 -0.27
N LEU A 252 10.63 1.39 -1.05
CA LEU A 252 11.85 2.18 -0.94
C LEU A 252 11.96 2.87 0.43
N GLU A 253 10.86 3.43 0.95
CA GLU A 253 10.79 3.91 2.34
C GLU A 253 11.08 2.79 3.34
N SER A 254 10.49 1.60 3.17
CA SER A 254 10.73 0.47 4.07
C SER A 254 12.19 0.03 4.07
N MET A 255 12.88 0.09 2.93
CA MET A 255 14.31 -0.21 2.84
C MET A 255 15.16 0.84 3.55
N ALA A 256 14.81 2.12 3.45
CA ALA A 256 15.49 3.17 4.20
C ALA A 256 15.29 3.01 5.73
N VAL A 257 14.08 2.67 6.17
CA VAL A 257 13.77 2.38 7.58
C VAL A 257 14.51 1.13 8.05
N LEU A 258 14.61 0.10 7.22
CA LEU A 258 15.38 -1.10 7.53
C LEU A 258 16.87 -0.79 7.71
N GLN A 259 17.45 0.08 6.87
CA GLN A 259 18.83 0.55 7.04
C GLN A 259 19.04 1.24 8.39
N GLN A 260 18.15 2.19 8.74
CA GLN A 260 18.19 2.84 10.06
C GLN A 260 18.06 1.85 11.21
N LEU A 261 17.16 0.86 11.07
CA LEU A 261 17.01 -0.21 12.06
C LEU A 261 18.30 -1.02 12.21
N THR A 262 18.97 -1.34 11.12
CA THR A 262 20.25 -2.06 11.17
C THR A 262 21.35 -1.23 11.82
N GLU A 263 21.42 0.08 11.57
CA GLU A 263 22.39 0.99 12.21
C GLU A 263 22.18 1.04 13.73
N ILE A 264 20.94 1.27 14.17
CA ILE A 264 20.59 1.33 15.60
C ILE A 264 20.84 -0.02 16.28
N ARG A 265 20.48 -1.13 15.63
CA ARG A 265 20.78 -2.49 16.12
C ARG A 265 22.28 -2.70 16.30
N LEU A 266 23.09 -2.28 15.33
CA LEU A 266 24.54 -2.42 15.39
C LEU A 266 25.16 -1.56 16.49
N GLU A 267 24.71 -0.31 16.64
CA GLU A 267 25.16 0.58 17.71
C GLU A 267 24.82 -0.01 19.09
N ARG A 268 23.57 -0.47 19.25
CA ARG A 268 23.12 -1.16 20.46
C ARG A 268 24.00 -2.36 20.77
N LEU A 269 24.18 -3.28 19.82
CA LEU A 269 24.98 -4.49 20.01
C LEU A 269 26.42 -4.13 20.36
N ARG A 270 27.01 -3.14 19.69
CA ARG A 270 28.36 -2.64 20.01
C ARG A 270 28.43 -2.18 21.47
N LEU A 271 27.52 -1.34 21.93
CA LEU A 271 27.48 -0.89 23.33
C LEU A 271 27.29 -2.06 24.29
N THR A 272 26.41 -3.01 23.97
CA THR A 272 26.14 -4.21 24.77
C THR A 272 27.39 -5.07 24.98
N PHE A 273 28.20 -5.32 23.93
CA PHE A 273 29.42 -6.12 24.07
C PHE A 273 30.57 -5.37 24.76
N HIS A 274 30.54 -4.03 24.73
CA HIS A 274 31.53 -3.20 25.43
C HIS A 274 31.14 -2.89 26.89
N SER A 275 29.88 -3.10 27.26
CA SER A 275 29.38 -3.01 28.63
C SER A 275 29.50 -4.36 29.35
N SER A 276 30.08 -4.34 30.55
CA SER A 276 30.31 -5.50 31.41
C SER A 276 29.01 -6.10 31.95
N PHE A 277 28.02 -5.25 32.25
CA PHE A 277 26.76 -5.63 32.89
C PHE A 277 25.61 -5.85 31.92
N ALA A 278 25.72 -5.37 30.68
CA ALA A 278 24.66 -5.54 29.69
C ALA A 278 24.46 -7.02 29.34
N GLU A 279 23.23 -7.48 29.49
CA GLU A 279 22.84 -8.84 29.12
C GLU A 279 22.60 -8.91 27.61
N PHE A 280 22.99 -10.02 27.00
CA PHE A 280 22.73 -10.30 25.59
C PHE A 280 22.43 -11.78 25.43
N THR A 281 21.77 -12.12 24.34
CA THR A 281 21.43 -13.51 23.99
C THR A 281 22.43 -14.13 23.02
N SER A 282 22.45 -15.46 22.92
CA SER A 282 23.27 -16.14 21.91
C SER A 282 22.93 -15.69 20.50
N SER A 283 21.65 -15.44 20.21
CA SER A 283 21.19 -14.93 18.91
C SER A 283 21.79 -13.55 18.56
N GLU A 284 21.87 -12.64 19.53
CA GLU A 284 22.48 -11.32 19.38
C GLU A 284 24.00 -11.42 19.18
N ALA A 285 24.65 -12.37 19.85
CA ALA A 285 26.07 -12.68 19.64
C ALA A 285 26.33 -13.20 18.22
N ILE A 286 25.45 -14.03 17.66
CA ILE A 286 25.53 -14.48 16.26
C ILE A 286 25.34 -13.31 15.30
N GLN A 287 24.35 -12.45 15.53
CA GLN A 287 24.09 -11.28 14.68
C GLN A 287 25.30 -10.35 14.64
N TYR A 288 25.88 -10.05 15.80
CA TYR A 288 27.08 -9.23 15.90
C TYR A 288 28.28 -9.90 15.21
N LEU A 289 28.47 -11.22 15.40
CA LEU A 289 29.53 -11.97 14.73
C LEU A 289 29.38 -11.97 13.20
N ASN A 290 28.16 -12.08 12.69
CA ASN A 290 27.85 -12.06 11.26
C ASN A 290 28.09 -10.67 10.64
N GLY A 291 27.86 -9.59 11.40
CA GLY A 291 28.18 -8.23 10.98
C GLY A 291 29.66 -8.07 10.56
N PHE A 292 30.59 -8.74 11.25
CA PHE A 292 32.01 -8.75 10.85
C PHE A 292 32.30 -9.50 9.55
N ASN A 293 31.55 -10.56 9.25
CA ASN A 293 31.79 -11.39 8.07
C ASN A 293 31.12 -10.82 6.81
N ASN A 294 30.07 -10.00 6.95
CA ASN A 294 29.37 -9.39 5.81
C ASN A 294 30.02 -8.07 5.35
N GLY A 295 30.82 -7.41 6.20
CA GLY A 295 31.61 -6.23 5.81
C GLY A 295 32.77 -6.55 4.87
N SER A 296 33.25 -7.79 4.87
CA SER A 296 34.20 -8.31 3.89
C SER A 296 33.46 -8.76 2.62
N ASN A 297 32.91 -7.82 1.85
CA ASN A 297 32.35 -8.06 0.52
C ASN A 297 33.43 -8.35 -0.56
N HIS A 298 34.65 -8.67 -0.14
CA HIS A 298 35.56 -9.39 -1.00
C HIS A 298 35.28 -10.88 -0.81
N PRO A 299 34.87 -11.62 -1.85
CA PRO A 299 35.19 -13.05 -1.91
C PRO A 299 36.70 -13.14 -2.14
N SER A 300 37.50 -12.68 -1.18
CA SER A 300 38.93 -12.95 -1.22
C SER A 300 39.08 -14.42 -0.87
N GLU A 301 39.78 -15.11 -1.76
CA GLU A 301 40.30 -16.47 -1.61
C GLU A 301 41.28 -16.61 -0.41
N ASP A 302 41.18 -15.73 0.59
CA ASP A 302 41.97 -15.64 1.80
C ASP A 302 41.27 -16.33 2.99
N ASP A 303 40.62 -17.44 2.69
CA ASP A 303 40.57 -18.57 3.62
C ASP A 303 41.98 -19.21 3.78
N GLN A 304 43.05 -18.57 3.27
CA GLN A 304 44.46 -18.71 3.63
C GLN A 304 44.79 -18.23 5.06
N VAL A 305 43.87 -18.42 6.01
CA VAL A 305 44.32 -18.72 7.38
C VAL A 305 45.02 -20.07 7.28
N THR A 306 46.36 -20.04 7.31
CA THR A 306 47.21 -21.24 7.27
C THR A 306 46.59 -22.35 8.11
N LEU A 307 46.59 -23.58 7.59
CA LEU A 307 46.08 -24.77 8.30
C LEU A 307 46.61 -24.84 9.74
N LEU A 308 47.85 -24.35 9.95
CA LEU A 308 48.50 -24.22 11.25
C LEU A 308 47.85 -23.19 12.20
N GLN A 309 47.41 -22.02 11.71
CA GLN A 309 46.61 -21.07 12.49
C GLN A 309 45.19 -21.59 12.76
N ARG A 310 44.62 -22.45 11.87
CA ARG A 310 43.36 -23.14 12.15
C ARG A 310 43.49 -24.20 13.25
N MET A 311 44.65 -24.83 13.39
CA MET A 311 44.86 -25.88 14.40
C MET A 311 45.28 -25.34 15.78
N THR A 312 45.89 -24.15 15.86
CA THR A 312 46.44 -23.62 17.12
C THR A 312 45.56 -22.60 17.85
N PHE A 313 44.56 -21.99 17.19
CA PHE A 313 43.73 -20.92 17.79
C PHE A 313 42.21 -21.07 17.63
N LYS A 314 41.68 -22.26 17.35
CA LYS A 314 40.23 -22.46 17.13
C LYS A 314 39.56 -23.24 18.25
N HIS A 315 39.23 -22.59 19.36
CA HIS A 315 37.82 -22.69 19.74
C HIS A 315 37.10 -21.71 18.82
N PRO A 316 36.32 -22.17 17.83
CA PRO A 316 35.51 -21.27 17.03
C PRO A 316 34.62 -20.50 18.01
N ILE A 317 34.64 -19.17 17.98
CA ILE A 317 33.70 -18.33 18.76
C ILE A 317 32.25 -18.83 18.57
N LYS A 318 31.94 -19.42 17.41
CA LYS A 318 30.69 -20.13 17.14
C LYS A 318 30.37 -21.26 18.14
N GLN A 319 31.35 -22.08 18.53
CA GLN A 319 31.19 -23.12 19.55
C GLN A 319 30.94 -22.52 20.93
N ASP A 320 31.60 -21.42 21.28
CA ASP A 320 31.32 -20.73 22.55
C ASP A 320 29.92 -20.13 22.58
N ILE A 321 29.48 -19.55 21.46
CA ILE A 321 28.11 -19.05 21.28
C ILE A 321 27.09 -20.20 21.32
N GLU A 322 27.39 -21.35 20.72
CA GLU A 322 26.54 -22.54 20.78
C GLU A 322 26.45 -23.09 22.20
N ALA A 323 27.57 -23.21 22.92
CA ALA A 323 27.57 -23.60 24.32
C ALA A 323 26.82 -22.60 25.21
N PHE A 324 26.86 -21.32 24.87
CA PHE A 324 26.05 -20.29 25.51
C PHE A 324 24.56 -20.47 25.20
N ALA A 325 24.18 -20.75 23.95
CA ALA A 325 22.80 -21.04 23.56
C ALA A 325 22.24 -22.27 24.30
N VAL A 326 23.02 -23.35 24.43
CA VAL A 326 22.63 -24.52 25.22
C VAL A 326 22.39 -24.13 26.68
N ALA A 327 23.26 -23.32 27.28
CA ALA A 327 23.07 -22.84 28.64
C ALA A 327 21.83 -21.95 28.81
N GLU A 328 21.45 -21.16 27.80
CA GLU A 328 20.19 -20.40 27.79
C GLU A 328 18.98 -21.34 27.84
N THR A 329 18.96 -22.35 26.95
CA THR A 329 17.86 -23.31 26.91
C THR A 329 17.74 -24.12 28.22
N GLU A 330 18.86 -24.53 28.82
CA GLU A 330 18.86 -25.22 30.10
C GLU A 330 18.32 -24.31 31.21
N PHE A 331 18.75 -23.05 31.26
CA PHE A 331 18.25 -22.08 32.22
C PHE A 331 16.74 -21.89 32.10
N ASP A 332 16.21 -21.74 30.88
CA ASP A 332 14.78 -21.59 30.64
C ASP A 332 13.97 -22.81 31.11
N VAL A 333 14.46 -24.02 30.81
CA VAL A 333 13.84 -25.27 31.30
C VAL A 333 13.82 -25.31 32.83
N LYS A 334 14.90 -24.90 33.50
CA LYS A 334 14.95 -24.85 34.97
C LYS A 334 13.99 -23.81 35.55
N VAL A 335 13.90 -22.63 34.94
CA VAL A 335 12.94 -21.58 35.34
C VAL A 335 11.50 -22.06 35.18
N GLN A 336 11.16 -22.69 34.05
CA GLN A 336 9.83 -23.26 33.84
C GLN A 336 9.52 -24.38 34.85
N GLY A 337 10.48 -25.27 35.11
CA GLY A 337 10.33 -26.32 36.13
C GLY A 337 10.07 -25.76 37.52
N LYS A 338 10.78 -24.69 37.91
CA LYS A 338 10.51 -23.98 39.17
C LYS A 338 9.09 -23.41 39.20
N LEU A 339 8.66 -22.71 38.14
CA LEU A 339 7.33 -22.12 38.08
C LEU A 339 6.22 -23.17 38.27
N GLU A 340 6.41 -24.37 37.72
CA GLU A 340 5.46 -25.46 37.91
C GLU A 340 5.43 -25.98 39.35
N ILE A 341 6.59 -26.12 39.99
CA ILE A 341 6.69 -26.48 41.41
C ILE A 341 6.03 -25.41 42.30
N ASP A 342 6.24 -24.14 42.01
CA ASP A 342 5.63 -23.02 42.74
C ASP A 342 4.09 -23.03 42.58
N ARG A 343 3.58 -23.35 41.39
CA ARG A 343 2.14 -23.54 41.17
C ARG A 343 1.58 -24.69 41.99
N GLN A 344 2.30 -25.82 42.06
CA GLN A 344 1.91 -26.95 42.90
C GLN A 344 1.91 -26.57 44.38
N LEU A 345 2.86 -25.74 44.83
CA LEU A 345 2.94 -25.27 46.21
C LEU A 345 1.73 -24.40 46.55
N ASN A 346 1.41 -23.44 45.68
CA ASN A 346 0.24 -22.59 45.83
C ASN A 346 -1.08 -23.37 45.80
N ALA A 347 -1.17 -24.44 44.99
CA ALA A 347 -2.33 -25.33 44.98
C ALA A 347 -2.45 -26.11 46.30
N ARG A 348 -1.35 -26.66 46.83
CA ARG A 348 -1.35 -27.39 48.11
C ARG A 348 -1.63 -26.48 49.31
N GLN A 349 -1.12 -25.25 49.31
CA GLN A 349 -1.45 -24.26 50.33
C GLN A 349 -2.95 -23.96 50.38
N ARG A 350 -3.59 -23.79 49.20
CA ARG A 350 -5.04 -23.61 49.12
C ARG A 350 -5.80 -24.84 49.65
N ALA A 351 -5.42 -26.04 49.22
CA ALA A 351 -6.05 -27.28 49.70
C ALA A 351 -5.88 -27.48 51.22
N MET A 352 -4.72 -27.12 51.79
CA MET A 352 -4.52 -27.14 53.23
C MET A 352 -5.45 -26.15 53.94
N HIS A 353 -5.58 -24.93 53.41
CA HIS A 353 -6.44 -23.92 54.01
C HIS A 353 -7.93 -24.33 53.94
N GLU A 354 -8.37 -24.94 52.84
CA GLU A 354 -9.70 -25.53 52.70
C GLU A 354 -9.91 -26.66 53.73
N ALA A 355 -8.94 -27.57 53.89
CA ALA A 355 -9.00 -28.63 54.88
C ALA A 355 -9.07 -28.07 56.32
N GLU A 356 -8.33 -27.00 56.62
CA GLU A 356 -8.38 -26.32 57.91
C GLU A 356 -9.75 -25.68 58.18
N ASN A 357 -10.33 -25.01 57.19
CA ASN A 357 -11.67 -24.42 57.29
C ASN A 357 -12.74 -25.51 57.50
N ASN A 358 -12.65 -26.62 56.77
CA ASN A 358 -13.54 -27.77 56.94
C ASN A 358 -13.40 -28.40 58.33
N ALA A 359 -12.17 -28.53 58.84
CA ALA A 359 -11.92 -29.02 60.20
C ALA A 359 -12.54 -28.09 61.26
N LYS A 360 -12.42 -26.77 61.09
CA LYS A 360 -13.05 -25.78 61.99
C LYS A 360 -14.58 -25.88 61.97
N LEU A 361 -15.19 -25.93 60.79
CA LEU A 361 -16.64 -26.08 60.64
C LEU A 361 -17.16 -27.38 61.27
N ALA A 362 -16.43 -28.49 61.11
CA ALA A 362 -16.77 -29.76 61.73
C ALA A 362 -16.72 -29.73 63.27
N VAL A 363 -15.80 -28.94 63.86
CA VAL A 363 -15.74 -28.70 65.31
C VAL A 363 -16.91 -27.84 65.79
N GLU A 364 -17.34 -26.84 65.01
CA GLU A 364 -18.50 -26.02 65.37
C GLU A 364 -19.83 -26.80 65.32
N GLU A 365 -19.93 -27.81 64.45
CA GLU A 365 -21.08 -28.72 64.32
C GLU A 365 -21.24 -29.70 65.52
N GLU A 366 -20.22 -29.81 66.39
CA GLU A 366 -20.19 -30.65 67.60
C GLU A 366 -21.23 -30.26 68.68
N ARG A 367 -21.84 -29.07 68.56
CA ARG A 367 -22.79 -28.55 69.57
C ARG A 367 -24.17 -29.24 69.62
N ALA A 368 -24.53 -30.11 68.69
CA ALA A 368 -25.84 -30.79 68.66
C ALA A 368 -25.73 -32.32 68.88
N ARG A 369 -25.91 -32.75 70.14
CA ARG A 369 -25.61 -34.08 70.74
C ARG A 369 -26.22 -35.38 70.14
N LYS A 370 -26.85 -35.40 68.95
CA LYS A 370 -27.31 -36.65 68.29
C LYS A 370 -26.56 -37.01 66.99
N MET A 371 -25.74 -36.12 66.45
CA MET A 371 -24.85 -36.40 65.29
C MET A 371 -23.42 -36.83 65.70
N LEU A 372 -23.21 -37.19 66.97
CA LEU A 372 -21.90 -37.23 67.63
C LEU A 372 -20.91 -38.27 67.05
N GLU A 373 -21.36 -39.46 66.66
CA GLU A 373 -20.48 -40.49 66.07
C GLU A 373 -20.06 -40.14 64.63
N VAL A 374 -21.00 -39.65 63.81
CA VAL A 374 -20.73 -39.19 62.45
C VAL A 374 -19.84 -37.95 62.46
N ALA A 375 -20.07 -37.03 63.41
CA ALA A 375 -19.24 -35.84 63.61
C ALA A 375 -17.82 -36.19 64.08
N GLN A 376 -17.66 -37.10 65.05
CA GLN A 376 -16.34 -37.58 65.49
C GLN A 376 -15.56 -38.20 64.33
N LYS A 377 -16.24 -39.00 63.49
CA LYS A 377 -15.62 -39.57 62.29
C LYS A 377 -15.18 -38.49 61.30
N ARG A 378 -16.02 -37.47 61.04
CA ARG A 378 -15.67 -36.33 60.17
C ARG A 378 -14.52 -35.47 60.72
N VAL A 379 -14.47 -35.23 62.02
CA VAL A 379 -13.36 -34.52 62.66
C VAL A 379 -12.06 -35.32 62.53
N ALA A 380 -12.08 -36.63 62.78
CA ALA A 380 -10.91 -37.48 62.58
C ALA A 380 -10.45 -37.52 61.11
N GLU A 381 -11.39 -37.59 60.16
CA GLU A 381 -11.10 -37.55 58.72
C GLU A 381 -10.49 -36.21 58.28
N SER A 382 -11.04 -35.09 58.73
CA SER A 382 -10.53 -33.75 58.42
C SER A 382 -9.17 -33.46 59.07
N GLN A 383 -8.96 -33.90 60.31
CA GLN A 383 -7.65 -33.83 60.98
C GLN A 383 -6.60 -34.68 60.23
N LYS A 384 -6.98 -35.89 59.79
CA LYS A 384 -6.09 -36.72 58.97
C LYS A 384 -5.76 -36.04 57.65
N ALA A 385 -6.76 -35.48 56.95
CA ALA A 385 -6.54 -34.74 55.71
C ALA A 385 -5.63 -33.52 55.90
N LEU A 386 -5.78 -32.81 57.02
CA LEU A 386 -4.90 -31.68 57.39
C LEU A 386 -3.46 -32.14 57.64
N MET A 387 -3.26 -33.23 58.37
CA MET A 387 -1.92 -33.80 58.61
C MET A 387 -1.25 -34.28 57.32
N ASP A 388 -2.02 -34.93 56.43
CA ASP A 388 -1.54 -35.37 55.12
C ASP A 388 -1.17 -34.18 54.23
N ALA A 389 -1.99 -33.11 54.23
CA ALA A 389 -1.70 -31.86 53.52
C ALA A 389 -0.45 -31.15 54.06
N GLN A 390 -0.28 -31.10 55.40
CA GLN A 390 0.91 -30.55 56.03
C GLN A 390 2.18 -31.32 55.68
N LYS A 391 2.13 -32.64 55.70
CA LYS A 391 3.27 -33.48 55.28
C LYS A 391 3.61 -33.22 53.82
N SER A 392 2.61 -33.22 52.94
CA SER A 392 2.76 -32.94 51.52
C SER A 392 3.34 -31.55 51.23
N LEU A 393 3.00 -30.55 52.04
CA LEU A 393 3.56 -29.19 51.92
C LEU A 393 5.03 -29.14 52.34
N ARG A 394 5.43 -29.86 53.40
CA ARG A 394 6.85 -29.95 53.82
C ARG A 394 7.72 -30.62 52.76
N ASP A 395 7.25 -31.72 52.16
CA ASP A 395 7.99 -32.41 51.09
C ASP A 395 8.16 -31.51 49.85
N LEU A 396 7.15 -30.69 49.55
CA LEU A 396 7.20 -29.75 48.44
C LEU A 396 8.13 -28.56 48.72
N ASP A 397 8.18 -28.04 49.94
CA ASP A 397 9.12 -26.97 50.33
C ASP A 397 10.59 -27.37 50.10
N VAL A 398 10.94 -28.62 50.40
CA VAL A 398 12.28 -29.16 50.09
C VAL A 398 12.53 -29.17 48.57
N THR A 399 11.51 -29.51 47.78
CA THR A 399 11.58 -29.54 46.32
C THR A 399 11.73 -28.13 45.73
N VAL A 400 11.00 -27.15 46.26
CA VAL A 400 11.11 -25.73 45.89
C VAL A 400 12.52 -25.22 46.16
N LYS A 401 13.07 -25.47 47.35
CA LYS A 401 14.44 -25.08 47.70
C LYS A 401 15.48 -25.71 46.78
N LYS A 402 15.29 -26.98 46.39
CA LYS A 402 16.16 -27.65 45.41
C LYS A 402 16.05 -26.98 44.03
N ALA A 403 14.84 -26.70 43.56
CA ALA A 403 14.61 -26.00 42.29
C ALA A 403 15.25 -24.60 42.27
N ASP A 404 15.13 -23.84 43.38
CA ASP A 404 15.79 -22.55 43.55
C ASP A 404 17.32 -22.64 43.43
N GLN A 405 17.92 -23.65 44.07
CA GLN A 405 19.35 -23.88 43.96
C GLN A 405 19.77 -24.26 42.54
N GLU A 406 18.97 -25.07 41.83
CA GLU A 406 19.24 -25.44 40.43
C GLU A 406 19.14 -24.23 39.50
N VAL A 407 18.11 -23.39 39.63
CA VAL A 407 17.97 -22.14 38.87
C VAL A 407 19.14 -21.19 39.15
N SER A 408 19.57 -21.08 40.41
CA SER A 408 20.72 -20.26 40.79
C SER A 408 22.02 -20.76 40.16
N LYS A 409 22.27 -22.08 40.20
CA LYS A 409 23.43 -22.71 39.54
C LYS A 409 23.41 -22.47 38.03
N ALA A 410 22.27 -22.72 37.37
CA ALA A 410 22.10 -22.49 35.94
C ALA A 410 22.35 -21.01 35.58
N ARG A 411 21.85 -20.06 36.37
CA ARG A 411 22.10 -18.62 36.19
C ARG A 411 23.59 -18.27 36.25
N THR A 412 24.33 -18.84 37.22
CA THR A 412 25.78 -18.59 37.32
C THR A 412 26.56 -19.19 36.16
N MET A 413 26.18 -20.37 35.67
CA MET A 413 26.76 -21.00 34.50
C MET A 413 26.49 -20.20 33.23
N LEU A 414 25.25 -19.75 33.05
CA LEU A 414 24.84 -18.88 31.96
C LEU A 414 25.66 -17.60 31.93
N LYS A 415 25.80 -16.93 33.08
CA LYS A 415 26.63 -15.72 33.21
C LYS A 415 28.09 -15.96 32.80
N ARG A 416 28.70 -17.06 33.27
CA ARG A 416 30.08 -17.42 32.90
C ARG A 416 30.23 -17.65 31.40
N LYS A 417 29.31 -18.39 30.77
CA LYS A 417 29.32 -18.63 29.32
C LYS A 417 29.15 -17.33 28.53
N ARG A 418 28.22 -16.47 28.97
CA ARG A 418 28.05 -15.12 28.41
C ARG A 418 29.31 -14.29 28.49
N ASP A 419 30.00 -14.29 29.63
CA ASP A 419 31.23 -13.52 29.82
C ASP A 419 32.37 -14.04 28.93
N VAL A 420 32.48 -15.36 28.72
CA VAL A 420 33.43 -15.97 27.75
C VAL A 420 33.14 -15.48 26.33
N VAL A 421 31.89 -15.57 25.88
CA VAL A 421 31.48 -15.08 24.54
C VAL A 421 31.76 -13.59 24.40
N ARG A 422 31.48 -12.78 25.42
CA ARG A 422 31.78 -11.33 25.41
C ARG A 422 33.28 -11.08 25.22
N GLN A 423 34.13 -11.79 25.96
CA GLN A 423 35.58 -11.65 25.86
C GLN A 423 36.10 -12.04 24.47
N GLU A 424 35.62 -13.15 23.91
CA GLU A 424 36.02 -13.60 22.58
C GLU A 424 35.56 -12.64 21.47
N LEU A 425 34.31 -12.16 21.53
CA LEU A 425 33.82 -11.16 20.58
C LEU A 425 34.56 -9.83 20.67
N LYS A 426 34.91 -9.40 21.89
CA LYS A 426 35.73 -8.20 22.13
C LYS A 426 37.17 -8.39 21.63
N ARG A 427 37.76 -9.57 21.78
CA ARG A 427 39.07 -9.91 21.18
C ARG A 427 39.00 -9.83 19.66
N LYS A 428 37.98 -10.43 19.05
CA LYS A 428 37.80 -10.41 17.60
C LYS A 428 37.56 -9.00 17.06
N SER A 429 36.74 -8.18 17.72
CA SER A 429 36.54 -6.79 17.30
C SER A 429 37.83 -5.98 17.36
N ASN A 430 38.65 -6.18 18.40
CA ASN A 430 39.94 -5.52 18.52
C ASN A 430 40.96 -6.00 17.47
N MET A 431 40.95 -7.27 17.07
CA MET A 431 41.85 -7.79 16.04
C MET A 431 41.56 -7.22 14.65
N VAL A 432 40.28 -7.10 14.28
CA VAL A 432 39.86 -6.49 13.00
C VAL A 432 40.35 -5.04 12.88
N VAL A 433 40.57 -4.34 13.99
CA VAL A 433 41.08 -2.96 14.02
C VAL A 433 42.60 -2.85 13.80
N VAL A 434 43.38 -3.94 13.98
CA VAL A 434 44.85 -3.87 14.01
C VAL A 434 45.51 -4.14 12.66
N ASP A 435 44.92 -4.95 11.78
CA ASP A 435 45.56 -5.36 10.52
C ASP A 435 45.44 -4.37 9.34
N HIS A 436 44.87 -3.16 9.55
CA HIS A 436 44.68 -2.16 8.49
C HIS A 436 45.41 -0.83 8.74
N GLY A 437 46.73 -0.86 9.00
CA GLY A 437 47.63 0.29 8.84
C GLY A 437 47.26 1.61 9.57
N PRO A 438 47.97 2.73 9.31
CA PRO A 438 47.75 4.00 10.02
C PRO A 438 46.52 4.79 9.53
N ASN A 439 45.59 4.15 8.81
CA ASN A 439 44.28 4.70 8.55
C ASN A 439 43.28 4.08 9.53
N LYS A 440 43.07 4.78 10.66
CA LYS A 440 41.98 4.60 11.65
C LYS A 440 40.56 4.77 11.07
N LEU A 441 40.39 4.51 9.78
CA LEU A 441 39.20 4.81 9.00
C LEU A 441 38.43 3.56 8.57
N LEU A 442 38.82 2.33 8.91
CA LEU A 442 38.03 1.16 8.49
C LEU A 442 36.80 0.89 9.38
N GLU A 443 36.89 1.13 10.69
CA GLU A 443 35.71 1.09 11.58
C GLU A 443 34.75 2.27 11.32
N GLN A 444 35.14 3.21 10.46
CA GLN A 444 34.33 4.34 10.01
C GLN A 444 33.87 4.15 8.54
N GLN A 445 34.71 3.56 7.67
CA GLN A 445 34.41 3.30 6.26
C GLN A 445 33.58 2.03 6.01
N LEU A 446 33.64 1.02 6.88
CA LEU A 446 32.72 -0.13 6.79
C LEU A 446 31.26 0.25 7.12
N PHE A 447 31.04 1.45 7.69
CA PHE A 447 29.75 1.92 8.17
C PHE A 447 29.27 3.23 7.51
N ASP A 448 30.09 3.86 6.65
CA ASP A 448 29.76 5.07 5.89
C ASP A 448 29.61 4.74 4.39
N ASN A 449 28.60 3.94 4.01
CA ASN A 449 28.31 3.72 2.58
C ASN A 449 27.49 4.83 1.92
N ASN A 450 27.09 5.90 2.63
CA ASN A 450 26.19 6.90 2.08
C ASN A 450 26.46 8.34 2.54
N GLY A 451 27.71 8.84 2.39
CA GLY A 451 28.05 10.24 2.10
C GLY A 451 27.33 11.39 2.84
N LYS A 452 26.66 11.15 3.97
CA LYS A 452 25.87 12.12 4.72
C LYS A 452 26.56 12.34 6.06
N LYS A 453 26.94 13.61 6.27
CA LYS A 453 27.45 14.23 7.49
C LYS A 453 27.21 13.38 8.76
N VAL A 454 28.26 12.68 9.15
CA VAL A 454 28.41 12.03 10.45
C VAL A 454 28.24 13.09 11.55
N VAL A 455 27.28 12.85 12.45
CA VAL A 455 27.30 13.44 13.79
C VAL A 455 28.59 12.98 14.43
N ARG A 456 29.56 13.89 14.57
CA ARG A 456 30.82 13.64 15.27
C ARG A 456 30.50 13.26 16.72
N ILE A 457 30.46 11.97 17.02
CA ILE A 457 30.53 11.49 18.40
C ILE A 457 31.98 11.72 18.85
N ASN A 458 32.12 12.38 19.99
CA ASN A 458 33.36 12.91 20.55
C ASN A 458 34.57 11.97 20.42
N PRO A 459 35.70 12.43 19.83
CA PRO A 459 36.94 11.65 19.73
C PRO A 459 37.66 11.45 21.07
N GLY A 460 37.09 11.94 22.19
CA GLY A 460 37.63 11.76 23.54
C GLY A 460 37.41 10.36 24.15
N TYR A 461 36.68 9.47 23.49
CA TYR A 461 36.36 8.14 24.04
C TYR A 461 37.48 7.10 23.88
N ASN A 462 38.55 7.43 23.17
CA ASN A 462 39.62 6.48 22.91
C ASN A 462 40.88 6.81 23.71
N ARG A 463 41.20 5.88 24.62
CA ARG A 463 42.49 5.69 25.31
C ARG A 463 42.77 6.72 26.41
N SER A 464 42.31 6.42 27.63
CA SER A 464 43.02 6.62 28.92
C SER A 464 42.01 6.83 30.05
N SER A 465 41.33 5.79 30.53
CA SER A 465 40.73 5.83 31.88
C SER A 465 40.44 4.42 32.38
N SER A 466 41.50 3.84 32.93
CA SER A 466 41.49 2.82 33.99
C SER A 466 40.87 3.38 35.28
N MET A 467 39.73 4.05 35.19
CA MET A 467 38.92 4.41 36.35
C MET A 467 37.53 3.84 36.14
N ASN A 468 37.21 2.87 36.99
CA ASN A 468 35.85 2.46 37.31
C ASN A 468 35.09 3.67 37.89
N VAL A 469 34.75 4.63 37.04
CA VAL A 469 33.95 5.80 37.42
C VAL A 469 32.49 5.34 37.43
N MET A 470 31.93 5.25 38.63
CA MET A 470 30.56 4.81 39.00
C MET A 470 29.44 5.64 38.34
N GLY A 471 29.39 5.71 37.01
CA GLY A 471 28.34 6.44 36.29
C GLY A 471 28.37 6.24 34.77
N PHE A 472 29.51 5.88 34.19
CA PHE A 472 29.57 5.59 32.75
C PHE A 472 28.86 4.29 32.37
N GLU A 473 28.87 3.27 33.24
CA GLU A 473 28.18 2.02 32.99
C GLU A 473 26.66 2.17 33.09
N GLU A 474 26.17 2.96 34.05
CA GLU A 474 24.74 3.26 34.18
C GLU A 474 24.22 4.08 32.99
N GLN A 475 25.00 5.07 32.53
CA GLN A 475 24.71 5.79 31.29
C GLN A 475 24.71 4.86 30.08
N ALA A 476 25.66 3.94 29.97
CA ALA A 476 25.69 2.96 28.87
C ALA A 476 24.46 2.05 28.88
N LEU A 477 24.03 1.57 30.04
CA LEU A 477 22.79 0.78 30.18
C LEU A 477 21.54 1.58 29.81
N ALA A 478 21.45 2.83 30.24
CA ALA A 478 20.34 3.72 29.88
C ALA A 478 20.28 3.97 28.36
N THR A 479 21.43 4.17 27.72
CA THR A 479 21.53 4.31 26.25
C THR A 479 21.16 3.01 25.54
N ILE A 480 21.59 1.84 26.03
CA ILE A 480 21.17 0.55 25.46
C ILE A 480 19.65 0.39 25.55
N GLU A 481 19.03 0.79 26.67
CA GLU A 481 17.58 0.72 26.84
C GLU A 481 16.83 1.69 25.92
N SER A 482 17.34 2.91 25.72
CA SER A 482 16.75 3.85 24.75
C SER A 482 16.85 3.30 23.33
N LEU A 483 18.00 2.76 22.94
CA LEU A 483 18.19 2.15 21.62
C LEU A 483 17.27 0.94 21.42
N LEU A 484 16.99 0.13 22.45
CA LEU A 484 15.99 -0.95 22.38
C LEU A 484 14.56 -0.44 22.18
N LYS A 485 14.22 0.71 22.75
CA LYS A 485 12.91 1.35 22.54
C LYS A 485 12.79 1.88 21.11
N ASP A 486 13.84 2.52 20.61
CA ASP A 486 13.91 3.03 19.24
C ASP A 486 13.90 1.89 18.22
N GLU A 487 14.63 0.81 18.46
CA GLU A 487 14.63 -0.41 17.65
C GLU A 487 13.20 -0.95 17.47
N ARG A 488 12.47 -1.15 18.59
CA ARG A 488 11.09 -1.65 18.55
C ARG A 488 10.14 -0.71 17.83
N ARG A 489 10.31 0.60 17.98
CA ARG A 489 9.50 1.61 17.29
C ARG A 489 9.73 1.54 15.78
N ILE A 490 10.99 1.55 15.35
CA ILE A 490 11.38 1.55 13.94
C ILE A 490 11.01 0.21 13.28
N GLU A 491 11.16 -0.91 13.98
CA GLU A 491 10.68 -2.22 13.52
C GLU A 491 9.16 -2.21 13.30
N GLY A 492 8.40 -1.59 14.20
CA GLY A 492 6.96 -1.39 14.02
C GLY A 492 6.62 -0.56 12.77
N ASP A 493 7.36 0.52 12.52
CA ASP A 493 7.18 1.37 11.34
C ASP A 493 7.59 0.65 10.03
N PHE A 494 8.67 -0.14 10.06
CA PHE A 494 9.08 -1.02 8.96
C PHE A 494 7.97 -2.01 8.59
N LEU A 495 7.44 -2.76 9.58
CA LEU A 495 6.37 -3.73 9.35
C LEU A 495 5.10 -3.07 8.78
N ARG A 496 4.75 -1.86 9.23
CA ARG A 496 3.63 -1.09 8.69
C ARG A 496 3.83 -0.71 7.22
N LEU A 497 5.04 -0.29 6.83
CA LEU A 497 5.36 0.05 5.45
C LEU A 497 5.34 -1.19 4.54
N VAL A 498 5.87 -2.32 5.02
CA VAL A 498 5.83 -3.59 4.27
C VAL A 498 4.39 -4.06 4.05
N ASP A 499 3.53 -4.01 5.07
CA ASP A 499 2.11 -4.34 4.93
C ASP A 499 1.39 -3.37 3.98
N LYS A 500 1.65 -2.05 4.09
CA LYS A 500 1.13 -1.04 3.16
C LYS A 500 1.53 -1.34 1.71
N ALA A 501 2.80 -1.62 1.46
CA ALA A 501 3.29 -1.97 0.13
C ALA A 501 2.62 -3.24 -0.41
N SER A 502 2.54 -4.31 0.41
CA SER A 502 1.88 -5.57 0.04
C SER A 502 0.41 -5.38 -0.33
N ARG A 503 -0.34 -4.58 0.44
CA ARG A 503 -1.75 -4.26 0.15
C ARG A 503 -1.91 -3.47 -1.16
N LEU A 504 -1.01 -2.54 -1.43
CA LEU A 504 -1.01 -1.76 -2.67
C LEU A 504 -0.71 -2.64 -3.89
N VAL A 505 0.26 -3.57 -3.79
CA VAL A 505 0.55 -4.56 -4.83
C VAL A 505 -0.65 -5.48 -5.07
N SER A 506 -1.24 -6.05 -4.02
CA SER A 506 -2.41 -6.92 -4.16
C SER A 506 -3.61 -6.19 -4.77
N ARG A 507 -3.78 -4.89 -4.45
CA ARG A 507 -4.83 -4.08 -5.07
C ARG A 507 -4.51 -3.75 -6.53
N SER A 508 -3.27 -3.42 -6.86
CA SER A 508 -2.89 -3.13 -8.25
C SER A 508 -3.05 -4.36 -9.14
N GLU A 509 -2.63 -5.53 -8.68
CA GLU A 509 -2.79 -6.78 -9.44
C GLU A 509 -4.26 -7.11 -9.71
N ARG A 510 -5.15 -6.92 -8.73
CA ARG A 510 -6.60 -7.10 -8.94
C ARG A 510 -7.18 -6.13 -9.96
N LEU A 511 -6.73 -4.86 -9.97
CA LEU A 511 -7.18 -3.89 -10.98
C LEU A 511 -6.61 -4.22 -12.37
N ARG A 512 -5.37 -4.72 -12.43
CA ARG A 512 -4.72 -5.16 -13.67
C ARG A 512 -5.43 -6.37 -14.27
N LEU A 513 -5.76 -7.38 -13.47
CA LEU A 513 -6.52 -8.55 -13.96
C LEU A 513 -7.90 -8.11 -14.46
N ARG A 514 -8.60 -7.26 -13.72
CA ARG A 514 -9.91 -6.75 -14.15
C ARG A 514 -9.84 -5.89 -15.41
N SER A 515 -8.75 -5.14 -15.63
CA SER A 515 -8.56 -4.42 -16.90
C SER A 515 -8.23 -5.36 -18.04
N GLU A 516 -7.43 -6.39 -17.80
CA GLU A 516 -7.13 -7.44 -18.76
C GLU A 516 -8.38 -8.22 -19.16
N ASP A 517 -9.30 -8.51 -18.24
CA ASP A 517 -10.58 -9.14 -18.57
C ASP A 517 -11.44 -8.24 -19.47
N LEU A 518 -11.51 -6.94 -19.16
CA LEU A 518 -12.31 -5.98 -19.95
C LEU A 518 -11.73 -5.68 -21.34
N ILE A 519 -10.41 -5.71 -21.48
CA ILE A 519 -9.70 -5.45 -22.75
C ILE A 519 -9.53 -6.74 -23.56
N GLY A 520 -9.20 -7.85 -22.89
CA GLY A 520 -8.85 -9.15 -23.47
C GLY A 520 -10.04 -9.98 -23.97
N GLU A 521 -11.24 -9.81 -23.40
CA GLU A 521 -12.48 -10.37 -24.00
C GLU A 521 -12.67 -9.91 -25.46
N HIS A 522 -12.06 -8.79 -25.87
CA HIS A 522 -12.26 -8.22 -27.20
C HIS A 522 -11.32 -8.79 -28.27
N GLN A 523 -10.06 -9.09 -27.91
CA GLN A 523 -9.09 -9.64 -28.86
C GLN A 523 -9.47 -11.05 -29.33
N GLN A 524 -10.10 -11.86 -28.46
CA GLN A 524 -10.62 -13.17 -28.89
C GLN A 524 -11.82 -13.07 -29.84
N ILE A 525 -12.60 -11.99 -29.77
CA ILE A 525 -13.77 -11.77 -30.66
C ILE A 525 -13.34 -11.18 -32.01
N SER A 526 -12.28 -10.37 -32.08
CA SER A 526 -11.72 -9.91 -33.37
C SER A 526 -11.05 -11.05 -34.12
N ASP A 527 -10.23 -11.86 -33.43
CA ASP A 527 -9.44 -12.92 -34.07
C ASP A 527 -10.32 -14.08 -34.57
N THR A 528 -11.43 -14.37 -33.88
CA THR A 528 -12.42 -15.36 -34.37
C THR A 528 -13.22 -14.85 -35.55
N ARG A 529 -13.44 -13.54 -35.68
CA ARG A 529 -14.21 -12.96 -36.79
C ARG A 529 -13.39 -12.90 -38.08
N ASP A 530 -12.10 -12.58 -37.98
CA ASP A 530 -11.18 -12.58 -39.12
C ASP A 530 -10.89 -14.01 -39.62
N SER A 531 -10.89 -14.99 -38.70
CA SER A 531 -10.77 -16.41 -39.05
C SER A 531 -12.00 -16.95 -39.79
N ILE A 532 -13.22 -16.53 -39.40
CA ILE A 532 -14.47 -16.95 -40.06
C ILE A 532 -14.65 -16.24 -41.43
N SER A 533 -14.17 -15.01 -41.60
CA SER A 533 -14.23 -14.32 -42.91
C SER A 533 -13.28 -14.91 -43.95
N ASN A 534 -12.18 -15.56 -43.54
CA ASN A 534 -11.26 -16.24 -44.46
C ASN A 534 -11.75 -17.63 -44.89
N GLU A 535 -12.62 -18.30 -44.12
CA GLU A 535 -13.20 -19.59 -44.53
C GLU A 535 -14.40 -19.46 -45.47
N MET A 536 -15.07 -18.29 -45.55
CA MET A 536 -16.22 -18.09 -46.45
C MET A 536 -15.86 -17.63 -47.87
N THR A 537 -14.60 -17.31 -48.16
CA THR A 537 -14.17 -16.89 -49.52
C THR A 537 -13.68 -18.03 -50.42
N ASP A 538 -13.55 -19.26 -49.91
CA ASP A 538 -13.10 -20.44 -50.69
C ASP A 538 -14.22 -21.44 -51.05
N ALA A 539 -15.49 -21.06 -50.88
CA ALA A 539 -16.60 -21.84 -51.42
C ALA A 539 -16.81 -21.54 -52.91
N ALA A 540 -16.06 -22.24 -53.76
CA ALA A 540 -16.21 -22.21 -55.21
C ALA A 540 -17.65 -22.58 -55.65
N PRO A 541 -18.22 -21.92 -56.68
CA PRO A 541 -19.57 -22.21 -57.15
C PRO A 541 -19.60 -23.55 -57.89
N ILE A 542 -20.39 -24.50 -57.37
CA ILE A 542 -20.76 -25.74 -58.06
C ILE A 542 -21.76 -25.38 -59.17
N SER A 543 -21.24 -25.10 -60.37
CA SER A 543 -22.01 -25.06 -61.60
C SER A 543 -21.15 -25.59 -62.76
N ASN A 544 -21.11 -26.92 -62.94
CA ASN A 544 -20.92 -27.61 -64.23
C ASN A 544 -20.70 -29.11 -64.00
N ILE A 545 -21.77 -29.88 -63.79
CA ILE A 545 -21.79 -31.33 -64.10
C ILE A 545 -23.20 -31.65 -64.66
N ALA A 546 -23.43 -31.25 -65.90
CA ALA A 546 -24.57 -31.72 -66.70
C ALA A 546 -24.33 -31.43 -68.19
N SER A 547 -23.30 -32.05 -68.80
CA SER A 547 -23.19 -32.27 -70.26
C SER A 547 -21.91 -33.06 -70.58
N GLU A 548 -21.90 -34.37 -70.32
CA GLU A 548 -21.03 -35.33 -71.05
C GLU A 548 -21.42 -36.79 -70.73
N MET A 549 -22.66 -37.15 -71.07
CA MET A 549 -23.07 -38.55 -71.30
C MET A 549 -24.21 -38.56 -72.31
N MET A 550 -23.90 -38.25 -73.57
CA MET A 550 -24.63 -38.71 -74.77
C MET A 550 -23.89 -38.21 -76.03
N GLU A 551 -22.84 -38.94 -76.41
CA GLU A 551 -22.50 -39.43 -77.78
C GLU A 551 -21.07 -39.96 -77.82
#